data_AF-A0A0D3BDU3-F1
#
_entry.id   AF-A0A0D3BDU3-F1
#
_cell.length_a   1.000
_cell.length_b   1.000
_cell.length_c   1.000
_cell.angle_alpha   90.00
_cell.angle_beta   90.00
_cell.angle_gamma   90.00
#
_symmetry.space_group_name_H-M   'P 1'
#
loop_
_entity.id
_entity.type
_entity.pdbx_description
1 polymer ?
#
loop_
_entity_poly.entity_id
_entity_poly.type
_entity_poly.pdbx_seq_one_letter_code
_entity_poly.pdbx_strand_id
1 'polypeptide(L)' 'MSEKSNGGASYFVTFIDDHSRKVWIHLLKSKDQVLDAFKEFVAQAEQSTGQKLKCVRSDNGGEY' A
#
# COMPACT_ATOMS: atom_id res chain seq x y z
N MET A 1 23.33 -2.42 9.44
CA MET A 1 22.65 -2.71 8.16
C MET A 1 21.18 -2.85 8.45
N SER A 2 20.29 -2.30 7.63
CA SER A 2 18.86 -2.59 7.77
C SER A 2 18.62 -4.05 7.40
N GLU A 3 18.07 -4.82 8.33
CA GLU A 3 17.66 -6.22 8.11
C GLU A 3 16.58 -6.26 7.02
N LYS A 4 16.65 -7.25 6.13
CA LYS A 4 15.66 -7.47 5.06
C LYS A 4 14.76 -8.65 5.44
N SER A 5 13.54 -8.67 4.91
CA SER A 5 12.69 -9.86 5.01
C SER A 5 13.31 -11.06 4.26
N ASN A 6 12.81 -12.27 4.51
CA ASN A 6 13.22 -13.47 3.77
C ASN A 6 13.00 -13.33 2.24
N GLY A 7 12.11 -12.44 1.81
CA GLY A 7 11.86 -12.11 0.40
C GLY A 7 12.71 -10.95 -0.15
N GLY A 8 13.64 -10.42 0.65
CA GLY A 8 14.51 -9.31 0.28
C GLY A 8 13.86 -7.92 0.32
N ALA A 9 12.66 -7.79 0.91
CA ALA A 9 12.00 -6.50 1.10
C ALA A 9 12.64 -5.73 2.26
N SER A 10 12.74 -4.41 2.13
CA SER A 10 13.29 -3.51 3.15
C SER A 10 12.24 -2.54 3.70
N TYR A 11 11.08 -2.45 3.04
CA TYR A 11 9.96 -1.59 3.42
C TYR A 11 8.65 -2.34 3.25
N PHE A 12 7.59 -1.84 3.85
CA PHE A 12 6.23 -2.26 3.57
C PHE A 12 5.31 -1.05 3.60
N VAL A 13 4.24 -1.09 2.82
CA VAL A 13 3.17 -0.10 2.83
C VAL A 13 1.87 -0.79 3.20
N THR A 14 1.06 -0.13 4.04
CA THR A 14 -0.26 -0.60 4.43
C THR A 14 -1.32 0.33 3.84
N PHE A 15 -2.30 -0.27 3.18
CA PHE A 15 -3.52 0.42 2.76
C PHE A 15 -4.66 -0.05 3.63
N ILE A 16 -5.41 0.88 4.20
CA ILE A 16 -6.46 0.59 5.16
C ILE A 16 -7.75 1.18 4.61
N ASP A 17 -8.77 0.34 4.45
CA ASP A 17 -10.12 0.82 4.19
C ASP A 17 -10.72 1.37 5.49
N ASP A 18 -11.19 2.61 5.44
CA ASP A 18 -11.72 3.33 6.60
C ASP A 18 -13.02 2.70 7.12
N HIS A 19 -13.87 2.20 6.21
CA HIS A 19 -15.19 1.67 6.54
C HIS A 19 -15.12 0.26 7.14
N SER A 20 -14.50 -0.68 6.42
CA SER A 20 -14.44 -2.10 6.79
C SER A 20 -13.25 -2.45 7.68
N ARG A 21 -12.30 -1.52 7.86
CA ARG A 21 -11.01 -1.76 8.54
C ARG A 21 -10.16 -2.85 7.87
N LYS A 22 -10.47 -3.24 6.63
CA LYS A 22 -9.67 -4.17 5.85
C LYS A 22 -8.29 -3.57 5.57
N VAL A 23 -7.25 -4.39 5.73
CA VAL A 23 -5.86 -3.98 5.54
C VAL A 23 -5.24 -4.79 4.41
N TRP A 24 -4.55 -4.11 3.51
CA TRP A 24 -3.70 -4.69 2.49
C TRP A 24 -2.25 -4.32 2.80
N ILE A 25 -1.34 -5.29 2.68
CA ILE A 25 0.09 -5.12 2.97
C ILE A 25 0.86 -5.44 1.69
N HIS A 26 1.68 -4.49 1.22
CA HIS A 26 2.60 -4.71 0.12
C HIS A 26 4.03 -4.61 0.62
N LEU A 27 4.84 -5.62 0.32
CA LEU A 27 6.27 -5.65 0.64
C LEU A 27 7.07 -4.99 -0.47
N LEU A 28 7.95 -4.06 -0.11
CA LEU A 28 8.72 -3.25 -1.06
C LEU A 28 10.22 -3.44 -0.82
N LYS A 29 10.98 -3.57 -1.90
CA LYS A 29 12.45 -3.61 -1.89
C LYS A 29 13.05 -2.20 -1.75
N SER A 30 12.37 -1.19 -2.28
CA SER A 30 12.76 0.23 -2.24
C SER A 30 11.52 1.15 -2.13
N LYS A 31 11.71 2.39 -1.66
CA LYS A 31 10.60 3.34 -1.43
C LYS A 31 9.93 3.83 -2.72
N ASP A 32 10.68 3.89 -3.82
CA ASP A 32 10.16 4.26 -5.15
C ASP A 32 9.05 3.31 -5.66
N GLN A 33 8.93 2.10 -5.11
CA GLN A 33 7.90 1.14 -5.50
C GLN A 33 6.50 1.44 -4.93
N VAL A 34 6.35 2.46 -4.07
CA VAL A 34 5.04 2.74 -3.43
C VAL A 34 3.98 3.11 -4.47
N LEU A 35 4.33 3.90 -5.49
CA LEU A 35 3.35 4.33 -6.50
C LEU A 35 2.78 3.15 -7.28
N ASP A 36 3.61 2.16 -7.61
CA ASP A 36 3.14 0.97 -8.32
C ASP A 36 2.33 0.05 -7.40
N ALA A 37 2.75 -0.13 -6.15
CA ALA A 37 1.96 -0.83 -5.14
C ALA A 37 0.59 -0.17 -4.92
N PHE A 38 0.52 1.17 -4.94
CA PHE A 38 -0.72 1.91 -4.82
C PHE A 38 -1.68 1.66 -6.00
N LYS A 39 -1.18 1.69 -7.25
CA LYS A 39 -2.01 1.37 -8.43
C LYS A 39 -2.57 -0.04 -8.35
N GLU A 40 -1.74 -1.00 -7.93
CA GLU A 40 -2.13 -2.39 -7.79
C GLU A 40 -3.19 -2.56 -6.69
N PHE A 41 -2.99 -1.88 -5.54
CA PHE A 41 -3.98 -1.83 -4.47
C PHE A 41 -5.32 -1.27 -4.95
N VAL A 42 -5.34 -0.14 -5.68
CA VAL A 42 -6.59 0.46 -6.17
C VAL A 42 -7.34 -0.53 -7.05
N ALA A 43 -6.66 -1.16 -8.02
CA ALA A 43 -7.29 -2.16 -8.88
C ALA A 43 -7.88 -3.33 -8.07
N GLN A 44 -7.14 -3.86 -7.09
CA GLN A 44 -7.60 -4.96 -6.23
C GLN A 44 -8.76 -4.54 -5.31
N ALA A 45 -8.70 -3.34 -4.74
CA ALA A 45 -9.71 -2.82 -3.83
C ALA A 45 -11.02 -2.55 -4.56
N GLU A 46 -10.97 -1.90 -5.73
CA GLU A 46 -12.16 -1.62 -6.53
C GLU A 46 -12.78 -2.91 -7.09
N GLN A 47 -11.96 -3.87 -7.55
CA GLN A 47 -12.45 -5.17 -8.00
C GLN A 47 -13.12 -5.97 -6.88
N SER A 48 -12.54 -5.97 -5.67
CA SER A 48 -13.06 -6.77 -4.56
C SER A 48 -14.27 -6.16 -3.86
N THR A 49 -14.40 -4.83 -3.87
CA THR A 49 -15.51 -4.11 -3.23
C THR A 49 -16.62 -3.71 -4.18
N GLY A 50 -16.35 -3.69 -5.50
CA GLY A 50 -17.25 -3.13 -6.52
C GLY A 50 -17.42 -1.61 -6.42
N GLN A 51 -16.65 -0.95 -5.56
CA GLN A 51 -16.75 0.48 -5.27
C GLN A 51 -15.49 1.19 -5.76
N LYS A 52 -15.66 2.39 -6.29
CA LYS A 52 -14.53 3.22 -6.72
C LYS A 52 -13.86 3.92 -5.53
N LEU A 53 -12.55 4.09 -5.60
CA LEU A 53 -11.81 4.88 -4.63
C LEU A 53 -12.33 6.32 -4.63
N LYS A 54 -12.77 6.79 -3.45
CA LYS A 54 -13.29 8.16 -3.31
C LYS A 54 -12.20 9.18 -3.02
N CYS A 55 -11.31 8.88 -2.08
CA CYS A 55 -10.23 9.77 -1.66
C CYS A 55 -9.13 8.98 -0.97
N VAL A 56 -7.90 9.48 -1.05
CA VAL A 56 -6.75 8.97 -0.31
C VAL A 56 -6.51 9.86 0.89
N ARG A 57 -6.28 9.26 2.06
CA ARG A 57 -5.76 9.95 3.24
C ARG A 57 -4.35 9.43 3.51
N SER A 58 -3.37 10.32 3.41
CA SER A 58 -1.98 10.04 3.77
C SER A 58 -1.55 10.93 4.94
N ASP A 59 -0.50 10.54 5.65
CA ASP A 59 0.09 11.32 6.74
C ASP A 59 0.91 12.54 6.24
N ASN A 60 1.00 12.75 4.92
CA ASN A 60 1.78 13.83 4.28
C ASN A 60 3.28 13.84 4.68
N GLY A 61 3.84 12.69 5.11
CA GLY A 61 5.25 12.58 5.54
C GLY A 61 6.32 12.83 4.46
N GLY A 62 5.95 13.20 3.23
CA GLY A 62 6.88 13.44 2.11
C GLY A 62 7.57 12.18 1.58
N GLU A 63 7.30 11.02 2.17
CA GLU A 63 7.82 9.71 1.77
C GLU A 63 7.02 9.08 0.62
N TYR A 64 5.89 9.69 0.26
CA TYR A 64 4.88 9.20 -0.68
C TYR A 64 4.48 10.29 -1.66
#